data_AF-A0A3D2CCE9-F1
#
_entry.id   AF-A0A3D2CCE9-F1
#
_cell.length_a   1.000
_cell.length_b   1.000
_cell.length_c   1.000
_cell.angle_alpha   90.00
_cell.angle_beta   90.00
_cell.angle_gamma   90.00
#
_symmetry.space_group_name_H-M   'P 1'
#
loop_
_entity.id
_entity.type
_entity.pdbx_description
1 polymer ?
#
loop_
_entity_poly.entity_id
_entity_poly.type
_entity_poly.pdbx_seq_one_letter_code
_entity_poly.pdbx_strand_id
1 'polypeptide(L)'
;VYDLGGGTFDISVIDIKDRIFEVIATGGDTFLGGVDFDDRLMRHVLESFLEEHGLDLSWDRVAIQRIRDAAEAAKIELSARTTTRIHIPYIAKGSSGPIDIDMEVTRSLLERLTGDLVARTIATCERIFGEAGTSANQIDEVLLVGGQSRMPLVQKRVTTFLGKPPSKGVHPDEAVGIGAAIMAHSLSSGSDVTLLDVLPMPIGINKMNGTMHVLFQKNQPLPDYKTRTLTTSKDNQRTIMLKIYQGESRLVAENELLGTFLFRGIRRAPKGKVKIEVTFHIDSEGILNLTARDKETGQSVESTLRIGQPQKPKKRAKPPKPTPKPAPKAAPTPFSMPTSSLMQEIGGAVAAPNLGTPAASHSGVVPDPAEAGSSEGLTERLDSPATLSRPDVLQPSPTAPTATPGAAQPESAEDADTALASTTTQAATDPGLFGRVMGWFKGLFGG
;
A
#
# COMPACT_ATOMS: atom_id res chain seq x y z
N VAL A 1 -15.90 -9.50 -3.72
CA VAL A 1 -14.67 -9.89 -4.44
C VAL A 1 -13.61 -10.27 -3.43
N TYR A 2 -12.96 -11.43 -3.58
CA TYR A 2 -11.84 -11.89 -2.77
C TYR A 2 -10.62 -11.94 -3.69
N ASP A 3 -9.67 -11.02 -3.51
CA ASP A 3 -8.46 -10.94 -4.33
C ASP A 3 -7.24 -11.32 -3.48
N LEU A 4 -6.63 -12.45 -3.80
CA LEU A 4 -5.40 -12.90 -3.15
C LEU A 4 -4.30 -13.01 -4.21
N GLY A 5 -3.52 -11.94 -4.31
CA GLY A 5 -2.45 -11.79 -5.27
C GLY A 5 -1.11 -12.33 -4.80
N GLY A 6 -0.03 -11.83 -5.40
CA GLY A 6 1.34 -12.20 -5.06
C GLY A 6 1.85 -11.57 -3.75
N GLY A 7 1.45 -10.32 -3.45
CA GLY A 7 1.94 -9.59 -2.27
C GLY A 7 0.86 -9.03 -1.35
N THR A 8 -0.39 -8.96 -1.82
CA THR A 8 -1.50 -8.34 -1.08
C THR A 8 -2.74 -9.22 -1.13
N PHE A 9 -3.59 -8.97 -0.14
CA PHE A 9 -4.92 -9.54 -0.04
C PHE A 9 -5.93 -8.41 0.07
N ASP A 10 -6.90 -8.35 -0.84
CA ASP A 10 -7.96 -7.35 -0.85
C ASP A 10 -9.34 -8.02 -0.86
N ILE A 11 -10.29 -7.39 -0.19
CA ILE A 11 -11.69 -7.78 -0.21
C ILE A 11 -12.58 -6.55 -0.33
N SER A 12 -13.55 -6.65 -1.24
CA SER A 12 -14.58 -5.64 -1.41
C SER A 12 -15.96 -6.27 -1.44
N VAL A 13 -16.89 -5.67 -0.70
CA VAL A 13 -18.33 -5.95 -0.80
C VAL A 13 -18.91 -4.92 -1.77
N ILE A 14 -19.52 -5.40 -2.85
CA ILE A 14 -20.02 -4.56 -3.93
C ILE A 14 -21.50 -4.88 -4.11
N ASP A 15 -22.34 -3.85 -4.07
CA ASP A 15 -23.75 -3.93 -4.45
C ASP A 15 -23.87 -3.57 -5.94
N ILE A 16 -24.58 -4.39 -6.70
CA ILE A 16 -24.72 -4.23 -8.14
C ILE A 16 -26.20 -4.08 -8.46
N LYS A 17 -26.59 -2.91 -8.94
CA LYS A 17 -27.94 -2.59 -9.39
C LYS A 17 -27.90 -2.16 -10.85
N ASP A 18 -28.41 -3.01 -11.73
CA ASP A 18 -28.33 -2.87 -13.18
C ASP A 18 -26.88 -2.69 -13.66
N ARG A 19 -26.47 -1.45 -13.95
CA ARG A 19 -25.11 -1.11 -14.37
C ARG A 19 -24.40 -0.15 -13.40
N ILE A 20 -24.92 -0.02 -12.19
CA ILE A 20 -24.33 0.73 -11.09
C ILE A 20 -23.64 -0.26 -10.16
N PHE A 21 -22.34 -0.07 -9.97
CA PHE A 21 -21.49 -0.85 -9.09
C PHE A 21 -21.12 0.05 -7.91
N GLU A 22 -21.65 -0.24 -6.73
CA GLU A 22 -21.42 0.53 -5.51
C GLU A 22 -20.55 -0.29 -4.57
N VAL A 23 -19.35 0.21 -4.26
CA VAL A 23 -18.50 -0.40 -3.23
C VAL A 23 -19.09 -0.06 -1.88
N ILE A 24 -19.57 -1.06 -1.13
CA ILE A 24 -20.17 -0.85 0.19
C ILE A 24 -19.09 -0.78 1.27
N ALA A 25 -18.13 -1.69 1.20
CA ALA A 25 -16.94 -1.67 2.06
C ALA A 25 -15.77 -2.32 1.35
N THR A 26 -14.57 -1.85 1.65
CA THR A 26 -13.33 -2.40 1.13
C THR A 26 -12.23 -2.41 2.18
N GLY A 27 -11.29 -3.33 2.03
CA GLY A 27 -10.05 -3.35 2.79
C GLY A 27 -9.28 -4.62 2.54
N GLY A 28 -8.19 -4.81 3.28
CA GLY A 28 -7.26 -5.88 2.97
C GLY A 28 -6.13 -5.99 3.96
N ASP A 29 -5.09 -6.70 3.52
CA ASP A 29 -3.79 -6.82 4.16
C ASP A 29 -2.71 -6.66 3.08
N THR A 30 -2.03 -5.51 3.10
CA THR A 30 -1.00 -5.15 2.12
C THR A 30 0.31 -5.93 2.30
N PHE A 31 0.40 -6.79 3.31
CA PHE A 31 1.56 -7.62 3.63
C PHE A 31 1.14 -9.09 3.78
N LEU A 32 0.25 -9.54 2.89
CA LEU A 32 -0.25 -10.90 2.83
C LEU A 32 -0.55 -11.29 1.39
N GLY A 33 0.28 -12.13 0.79
CA GLY A 33 0.06 -12.64 -0.56
C GLY A 33 0.79 -13.95 -0.82
N GLY A 34 0.82 -14.39 -2.07
CA GLY A 34 1.47 -15.64 -2.47
C GLY A 34 2.94 -15.77 -2.08
N VAL A 35 3.68 -14.66 -1.99
CA VAL A 35 5.08 -14.64 -1.53
C VAL A 35 5.20 -15.13 -0.09
N ASP A 36 4.22 -14.85 0.77
CA ASP A 36 4.24 -15.37 2.15
C ASP A 36 4.05 -16.89 2.19
N PHE A 37 3.29 -17.45 1.25
CA PHE A 37 3.11 -18.90 1.11
C PHE A 37 4.41 -19.54 0.61
N ASP A 38 5.09 -18.91 -0.35
CA ASP A 38 6.39 -19.34 -0.85
C ASP A 38 7.42 -19.35 0.27
N ASP A 39 7.46 -18.28 1.08
CA ASP A 39 8.38 -18.15 2.20
C ASP A 39 8.16 -19.23 3.27
N ARG A 40 6.92 -19.71 3.50
CA ARG A 40 6.65 -20.83 4.42
C ARG A 40 7.27 -22.13 3.93
N LEU A 41 7.13 -22.43 2.64
CA LEU A 41 7.69 -23.63 2.06
C LEU A 41 9.22 -23.54 1.96
N MET A 42 9.76 -22.37 1.58
CA MET A 42 11.19 -22.09 1.54
C MET A 42 11.84 -22.31 2.91
N ARG A 43 11.24 -21.81 4.00
CA ARG A 43 11.76 -22.04 5.37
C ARG A 43 11.78 -23.52 5.73
N HIS A 44 10.73 -24.25 5.40
CA HIS A 44 10.69 -25.70 5.63
C HIS A 44 11.80 -26.44 4.87
N VAL A 45 12.09 -26.05 3.62
CA VAL A 45 13.18 -26.61 2.83
C VAL A 45 14.54 -26.31 3.47
N LEU A 46 14.78 -25.07 3.90
CA LEU A 46 16.02 -24.66 4.56
C LEU A 46 16.24 -25.40 5.89
N GLU A 47 15.20 -25.51 6.72
CA GLU A 47 15.24 -26.23 7.99
C GLU A 47 15.56 -27.71 7.78
N SER A 48 14.88 -28.37 6.85
CA SER A 48 15.11 -29.79 6.55
C SER A 48 16.52 -30.03 6.00
N PHE A 49 17.01 -29.14 5.12
CA PHE A 49 18.36 -29.23 4.58
C PHE A 49 19.43 -29.07 5.67
N LEU A 50 19.22 -28.14 6.60
CA LEU A 50 20.10 -27.94 7.75
C LEU A 50 20.09 -29.17 8.68
N GLU A 51 18.92 -29.75 8.94
CA GLU A 51 18.78 -30.96 9.76
C GLU A 51 19.48 -32.17 9.12
N GLU A 52 19.36 -32.35 7.81
CA GLU A 52 19.92 -33.49 7.09
C GLU A 52 21.44 -33.38 6.89
N HIS A 53 21.94 -32.20 6.54
CA HIS A 53 23.34 -32.02 6.13
C HIS A 53 24.19 -31.20 7.11
N GLY A 54 23.59 -30.57 8.12
CA GLY A 54 24.30 -29.70 9.06
C GLY A 54 24.87 -28.43 8.42
N LEU A 55 24.36 -28.03 7.25
CA LEU A 55 24.82 -26.87 6.49
C LEU A 55 23.70 -25.83 6.40
N ASP A 56 23.98 -24.62 6.91
CA ASP A 56 23.05 -23.49 6.79
C ASP A 56 23.22 -22.82 5.42
N LEU A 57 22.12 -22.69 4.68
CA LEU A 57 22.07 -21.99 3.38
C LEU A 57 21.46 -20.58 3.47
N SER A 58 21.02 -20.15 4.66
CA SER A 58 20.32 -18.86 4.86
C SER A 58 21.17 -17.62 4.58
N TRP A 59 22.49 -17.78 4.48
CA TRP A 59 23.44 -16.72 4.16
C TRP A 59 23.83 -16.71 2.67
N ASP A 60 23.56 -17.78 1.92
CA ASP A 60 23.87 -17.88 0.50
C ASP A 60 22.71 -17.33 -0.35
N ARG A 61 22.92 -16.13 -0.89
CA ARG A 61 21.93 -15.44 -1.72
C ARG A 61 21.54 -16.21 -2.98
N VAL A 62 22.49 -16.94 -3.59
CA VAL A 62 22.22 -17.73 -4.80
C VAL A 62 21.39 -18.95 -4.43
N ALA A 63 21.73 -19.63 -3.34
CA ALA A 63 20.94 -20.75 -2.85
C ALA A 63 19.51 -20.33 -2.49
N ILE A 64 19.35 -19.24 -1.74
CA ILE A 64 18.04 -18.71 -1.36
C ILE A 64 17.16 -18.41 -2.58
N GLN A 65 17.70 -17.78 -3.62
CA GLN A 65 16.92 -17.49 -4.82
C GLN A 65 16.45 -18.77 -5.50
N ARG A 66 17.34 -19.76 -5.66
CA ARG A 66 16.99 -21.05 -6.27
C ARG A 66 15.94 -21.82 -5.47
N ILE A 67 16.03 -21.77 -4.13
CA ILE A 67 15.05 -22.41 -3.25
C ILE A 67 13.71 -21.69 -3.33
N ARG A 68 13.69 -20.35 -3.41
CA ARG A 68 12.47 -19.57 -3.59
C ARG A 68 11.75 -19.93 -4.89
N ASP A 69 12.48 -19.95 -6.01
CA ASP A 69 11.91 -20.30 -7.32
C ASP A 69 11.32 -21.72 -7.32
N ALA A 70 12.03 -22.67 -6.70
CA ALA A 70 11.57 -24.06 -6.59
C ALA A 70 10.38 -24.22 -5.63
N ALA A 71 10.33 -23.45 -4.54
CA ALA A 71 9.22 -23.43 -3.60
C ALA A 71 7.94 -22.85 -4.25
N GLU A 72 8.07 -21.76 -5.01
CA GLU A 72 6.94 -21.19 -5.76
C GLU A 72 6.40 -22.18 -6.79
N ALA A 73 7.28 -22.79 -7.58
CA ALA A 73 6.90 -23.82 -8.55
C ALA A 73 6.18 -24.99 -7.88
N ALA A 74 6.71 -25.51 -6.77
CA ALA A 74 6.10 -26.59 -6.00
C ALA A 74 4.72 -26.19 -5.44
N LYS A 75 4.58 -24.97 -4.89
CA LYS A 75 3.29 -24.43 -4.41
C LYS A 75 2.24 -24.42 -5.54
N ILE A 76 2.63 -23.94 -6.71
CA ILE A 76 1.74 -23.87 -7.89
C ILE A 76 1.33 -25.29 -8.32
N GLU A 77 2.28 -26.22 -8.44
CA GLU A 77 1.99 -27.60 -8.82
C GLU A 77 1.06 -28.31 -7.83
N LEU A 78 1.23 -28.06 -6.53
CA LEU A 78 0.38 -28.61 -5.47
C LEU A 78 -1.06 -28.10 -5.50
N SER A 79 -1.35 -27.05 -6.29
CA SER A 79 -2.73 -26.63 -6.56
C SER A 79 -3.48 -27.64 -7.45
N ALA A 80 -2.77 -28.38 -8.30
CA ALA A 80 -3.34 -29.43 -9.14
C ALA A 80 -3.02 -30.85 -8.62
N ARG A 81 -1.85 -31.05 -8.01
CA ARG A 81 -1.33 -32.35 -7.56
C ARG A 81 -1.39 -32.49 -6.04
N THR A 82 -1.44 -33.73 -5.56
CA THR A 82 -1.36 -34.01 -4.11
C THR A 82 0.08 -34.06 -3.60
N THR A 83 1.04 -34.31 -4.49
CA THR A 83 2.47 -34.37 -4.20
C THR A 83 3.26 -33.76 -5.36
N THR A 84 4.45 -33.24 -5.05
CA THR A 84 5.48 -32.80 -6.01
C THR A 84 6.87 -33.00 -5.39
N ARG A 85 7.93 -32.80 -6.16
CA ARG A 85 9.31 -32.99 -5.74
C ARG A 85 10.11 -31.72 -6.00
N ILE A 86 10.67 -31.15 -4.93
CA ILE A 86 11.63 -30.04 -5.02
C ILE A 86 13.00 -30.66 -5.25
N HIS A 87 13.55 -30.47 -6.45
CA HIS A 87 14.89 -30.92 -6.80
C HIS A 87 15.76 -29.75 -7.25
N ILE A 88 16.84 -29.48 -6.51
CA ILE A 88 17.78 -28.39 -6.77
C ILE A 88 19.20 -28.96 -6.76
N PRO A 89 19.80 -29.23 -7.93
CA PRO A 89 21.12 -29.86 -8.00
C PRO A 89 22.23 -28.88 -7.65
N TYR A 90 23.34 -29.40 -7.11
CA TYR A 90 24.55 -28.64 -6.79
C TYR A 90 24.25 -27.39 -5.95
N ILE A 91 23.40 -27.50 -4.92
CA ILE A 91 23.03 -26.37 -4.08
C ILE A 91 24.13 -26.00 -3.08
N ALA A 92 24.90 -27.00 -2.64
CA ALA A 92 25.99 -26.82 -1.68
C ALA A 92 27.17 -27.75 -1.98
N LYS A 93 28.27 -27.57 -1.24
CA LYS A 93 29.42 -28.46 -1.28
C LYS A 93 29.68 -29.03 0.12
N GLY A 94 29.47 -30.33 0.27
CA GLY A 94 29.82 -31.10 1.45
C GLY A 94 31.26 -31.63 1.43
N SER A 95 31.61 -32.38 2.47
CA SER A 95 32.91 -33.05 2.59
C SER A 95 33.12 -34.16 1.54
N SER A 96 32.04 -34.83 1.13
CA SER A 96 32.03 -35.92 0.16
C SER A 96 31.82 -35.49 -1.30
N GLY A 97 31.52 -34.21 -1.54
CA GLY A 97 31.21 -33.69 -2.88
C GLY A 97 30.06 -32.68 -2.86
N PRO A 98 29.52 -32.33 -4.05
CA PRO A 98 28.33 -31.50 -4.15
C PRO A 98 27.11 -32.16 -3.51
N ILE A 99 26.21 -31.33 -2.97
CA ILE A 99 24.96 -31.74 -2.34
C ILE A 99 23.81 -31.09 -3.11
N ASP A 100 22.74 -31.86 -3.30
CA ASP A 100 21.49 -31.44 -3.93
C ASP A 100 20.41 -31.28 -2.86
N ILE A 101 19.39 -30.45 -3.12
CA ILE A 101 18.09 -30.61 -2.42
C ILE A 101 17.28 -31.59 -3.24
N ASP A 102 16.73 -32.61 -2.60
CA ASP A 102 15.81 -33.55 -3.21
C ASP A 102 14.72 -33.99 -2.23
N MET A 103 13.59 -33.29 -2.26
CA MET A 103 12.53 -33.40 -1.25
C MET A 103 11.17 -33.63 -1.89
N GLU A 104 10.45 -34.66 -1.46
CA GLU A 104 9.02 -34.82 -1.76
C GLU A 104 8.19 -33.91 -0.83
N VAL A 105 7.30 -33.11 -1.42
CA VAL A 105 6.40 -32.20 -0.71
C VAL A 105 4.96 -32.58 -1.02
N THR A 106 4.14 -32.67 0.02
CA THR A 106 2.71 -32.99 -0.11
C THR A 106 1.84 -31.73 0.02
N ARG A 107 0.65 -31.75 -0.59
CA ARG A 107 -0.35 -30.68 -0.43
C ARG A 107 -0.71 -30.50 1.04
N SER A 108 -0.89 -31.60 1.78
CA SER A 108 -1.19 -31.57 3.22
C SER A 108 -0.11 -30.86 4.04
N LEU A 109 1.17 -31.01 3.68
CA LEU A 109 2.26 -30.30 4.32
C LEU A 109 2.16 -28.79 4.05
N LEU A 110 1.99 -28.39 2.78
CA LEU A 110 1.81 -26.98 2.42
C LEU A 110 0.62 -26.35 3.14
N GLU A 111 -0.52 -27.04 3.17
CA GLU A 111 -1.74 -26.59 3.87
C GLU A 111 -1.51 -26.40 5.38
N ARG A 112 -0.72 -27.28 6.00
CA ARG A 112 -0.33 -27.13 7.41
C ARG A 112 0.57 -25.92 7.64
N LEU A 113 1.54 -25.67 6.75
CA LEU A 113 2.52 -24.58 6.88
C LEU A 113 1.90 -23.19 6.66
N THR A 114 0.79 -23.11 5.92
CA THR A 114 0.17 -21.86 5.46
C THR A 114 -1.26 -21.66 5.98
N GLY A 115 -1.77 -22.58 6.79
CA GLY A 115 -3.15 -22.54 7.29
C GLY A 115 -3.48 -21.28 8.09
N ASP A 116 -2.51 -20.69 8.77
CA ASP A 116 -2.66 -19.42 9.49
C ASP A 116 -2.77 -18.21 8.54
N LEU A 117 -2.07 -18.23 7.40
CA LEU A 117 -2.18 -17.19 6.37
C LEU A 117 -3.58 -17.18 5.77
N VAL A 118 -4.13 -18.36 5.46
CA VAL A 118 -5.53 -18.47 4.98
C VAL A 118 -6.53 -18.10 6.08
N ALA A 119 -6.24 -18.39 7.35
CA ALA A 119 -7.11 -17.94 8.44
C ALA A 119 -7.15 -16.41 8.58
N ARG A 120 -5.99 -15.73 8.37
CA ARG A 120 -5.91 -14.26 8.36
C ARG A 120 -6.80 -13.64 7.28
N THR A 121 -6.85 -14.22 6.08
CA THR A 121 -7.72 -13.69 5.01
C THR A 121 -9.20 -13.79 5.40
N ILE A 122 -9.63 -14.90 6.00
CA ILE A 122 -11.02 -15.07 6.48
C ILE A 122 -11.35 -14.08 7.62
N ALA A 123 -10.44 -13.86 8.57
CA ALA A 123 -10.64 -12.87 9.63
C ALA A 123 -10.81 -11.45 9.06
N THR A 124 -10.05 -11.11 8.01
CA THR A 124 -10.23 -9.85 7.28
C THR A 124 -11.59 -9.79 6.58
N CYS A 125 -12.07 -10.89 5.99
CA CYS A 125 -13.42 -10.95 5.43
C CYS A 125 -14.51 -10.67 6.48
N GLU A 126 -14.42 -11.29 7.65
CA GLU A 126 -15.36 -11.09 8.76
C GLU A 126 -15.41 -9.62 9.19
N ARG A 127 -14.25 -8.99 9.33
CA ARG A 127 -14.14 -7.56 9.65
C ARG A 127 -14.85 -6.70 8.60
N ILE A 128 -14.56 -6.94 7.32
CA ILE A 128 -15.12 -6.14 6.21
C ILE A 128 -16.63 -6.37 6.04
N PHE A 129 -17.12 -7.57 6.31
CA PHE A 129 -18.57 -7.83 6.32
C PHE A 129 -19.26 -7.08 7.46
N GLY A 130 -18.63 -7.02 8.63
CA GLY A 130 -19.09 -6.18 9.74
C GLY A 130 -19.13 -4.69 9.38
N GLU A 131 -18.12 -4.17 8.68
CA GLU A 131 -18.08 -2.79 8.20
C GLU A 131 -19.17 -2.50 7.14
N ALA A 132 -19.46 -3.47 6.27
CA ALA A 132 -20.54 -3.38 5.28
C ALA A 132 -21.94 -3.58 5.88
N GLY A 133 -22.05 -4.00 7.15
CA GLY A 133 -23.33 -4.35 7.75
C GLY A 133 -24.01 -5.55 7.09
N THR A 134 -23.22 -6.47 6.53
CA THR A 134 -23.69 -7.67 5.83
C THR A 134 -23.17 -8.96 6.49
N SER A 135 -23.64 -10.10 6.02
CA SER A 135 -23.16 -11.41 6.44
C SER A 135 -23.06 -12.39 5.27
N ALA A 136 -22.33 -13.50 5.47
CA ALA A 136 -22.01 -14.46 4.41
C ALA A 136 -23.23 -15.02 3.66
N ASN A 137 -24.38 -15.15 4.34
CA ASN A 137 -25.65 -15.59 3.77
C ASN A 137 -26.36 -14.54 2.90
N GLN A 138 -25.98 -13.26 2.99
CA GLN A 138 -26.54 -12.15 2.20
C GLN A 138 -25.72 -11.86 0.93
N ILE A 139 -24.57 -12.51 0.77
CA ILE A 139 -23.75 -12.39 -0.43
C ILE A 139 -24.33 -13.27 -1.52
N ASP A 140 -24.71 -12.71 -2.67
CA ASP A 140 -25.25 -13.49 -3.79
C ASP A 140 -24.16 -14.33 -4.47
N GLU A 141 -23.05 -13.69 -4.83
CA GLU A 141 -21.96 -14.28 -5.61
C GLU A 141 -20.59 -13.90 -5.04
N VAL A 142 -19.62 -14.80 -5.21
CA VAL A 142 -18.25 -14.62 -4.73
C VAL A 142 -17.29 -14.78 -5.90
N LEU A 143 -16.56 -13.72 -6.21
CA LEU A 143 -15.52 -13.74 -7.25
C LEU A 143 -14.16 -13.94 -6.59
N LEU A 144 -13.40 -14.93 -7.05
CA LEU A 144 -11.99 -15.11 -6.70
C LEU A 144 -11.11 -14.44 -7.75
N VAL A 145 -10.17 -13.63 -7.28
CA VAL A 145 -9.18 -12.92 -8.09
C VAL A 145 -7.78 -13.19 -7.52
N GLY A 146 -6.78 -13.12 -8.38
CA GLY A 146 -5.38 -13.31 -8.03
C GLY A 146 -4.94 -14.78 -8.03
N GLY A 147 -3.71 -15.03 -8.49
CA GLY A 147 -3.21 -16.39 -8.71
C GLY A 147 -3.15 -17.26 -7.46
N GLN A 148 -2.95 -16.66 -6.28
CA GLN A 148 -2.89 -17.40 -5.02
C GLN A 148 -4.29 -17.90 -4.56
N SER A 149 -5.38 -17.36 -5.12
CA SER A 149 -6.75 -17.89 -4.93
C SER A 149 -6.99 -19.27 -5.58
N ARG A 150 -6.08 -19.72 -6.45
CA ARG A 150 -6.13 -21.06 -7.07
C ARG A 150 -5.86 -22.20 -6.09
N MET A 151 -5.26 -21.91 -4.93
CA MET A 151 -4.93 -22.92 -3.93
C MET A 151 -6.20 -23.61 -3.38
N PRO A 152 -6.29 -24.95 -3.38
CA PRO A 152 -7.47 -25.68 -2.91
C PRO A 152 -7.92 -25.33 -1.49
N LEU A 153 -6.97 -25.12 -0.56
CA LEU A 153 -7.29 -24.71 0.81
C LEU A 153 -7.97 -23.34 0.87
N VAL A 154 -7.53 -22.37 0.07
CA VAL A 154 -8.15 -21.05 -0.02
C VAL A 154 -9.60 -21.19 -0.48
N GLN A 155 -9.83 -21.88 -1.60
CA GLN A 155 -11.18 -22.09 -2.13
C GLN A 155 -12.08 -22.83 -1.14
N LYS A 156 -11.55 -23.85 -0.46
CA LYS A 156 -12.27 -24.61 0.57
C LYS A 156 -12.68 -23.72 1.73
N ARG A 157 -11.74 -22.92 2.25
CA ARG A 157 -11.99 -22.02 3.39
C ARG A 157 -13.00 -20.92 3.03
N VAL A 158 -12.86 -20.31 1.86
CA VAL A 158 -13.83 -19.32 1.33
C VAL A 158 -15.22 -19.96 1.17
N THR A 159 -15.30 -21.16 0.60
CA THR A 159 -16.56 -21.91 0.45
C THR A 159 -17.21 -22.21 1.79
N THR A 160 -16.42 -22.67 2.78
CA THR A 160 -16.92 -22.93 4.14
C THR A 160 -17.40 -21.65 4.82
N PHE A 161 -16.66 -20.55 4.68
CA PHE A 161 -17.02 -19.26 5.27
C PHE A 161 -18.32 -18.70 4.69
N LEU A 162 -18.51 -18.78 3.37
CA LEU A 162 -19.66 -18.22 2.67
C LEU A 162 -20.86 -19.17 2.57
N GLY A 163 -20.65 -20.47 2.85
CA GLY A 163 -21.67 -21.50 2.70
C GLY A 163 -22.05 -21.79 1.23
N LYS A 164 -21.31 -21.24 0.26
CA LYS A 164 -21.55 -21.42 -1.18
C LYS A 164 -20.22 -21.45 -1.95
N PRO A 165 -20.14 -22.18 -3.08
CA PRO A 165 -18.94 -22.20 -3.89
C PRO A 165 -18.70 -20.84 -4.57
N PRO A 166 -17.44 -20.43 -4.77
CA PRO A 166 -17.13 -19.26 -5.57
C PRO A 166 -17.52 -19.43 -7.04
N SER A 167 -17.79 -18.31 -7.69
CA SER A 167 -18.10 -18.24 -9.11
C SER A 167 -16.92 -18.70 -9.96
N LYS A 168 -17.26 -19.32 -11.10
CA LYS A 168 -16.33 -19.64 -12.18
C LYS A 168 -16.48 -18.71 -13.38
N GLY A 169 -17.26 -17.63 -13.23
CA GLY A 169 -17.59 -16.70 -14.32
C GLY A 169 -16.43 -15.78 -14.73
N VAL A 170 -15.37 -15.71 -13.94
CA VAL A 170 -14.20 -14.85 -14.20
C VAL A 170 -12.90 -15.65 -14.11
N HIS A 171 -11.95 -15.32 -14.98
CA HIS A 171 -10.60 -15.85 -14.88
C HIS A 171 -9.80 -15.05 -13.84
N PRO A 172 -9.26 -15.67 -12.77
CA PRO A 172 -8.71 -14.95 -11.61
C PRO A 172 -7.48 -14.10 -11.95
N ASP A 173 -6.73 -14.46 -12.98
CA ASP A 173 -5.50 -13.73 -13.38
C ASP A 173 -5.78 -12.59 -14.38
N GLU A 174 -6.95 -12.60 -15.04
CA GLU A 174 -7.26 -11.66 -16.13
C GLU A 174 -8.39 -10.69 -15.79
N ALA A 175 -9.24 -11.04 -14.81
CA ALA A 175 -10.44 -10.29 -14.43
C ALA A 175 -10.16 -8.80 -14.24
N VAL A 176 -9.06 -8.48 -13.56
CA VAL A 176 -8.71 -7.08 -13.27
C VAL A 176 -8.33 -6.33 -14.54
N GLY A 177 -7.50 -6.93 -15.41
CA GLY A 177 -7.12 -6.33 -16.69
C GLY A 177 -8.30 -6.12 -17.64
N ILE A 178 -9.21 -7.10 -17.71
CA ILE A 178 -10.45 -7.00 -18.49
C ILE A 178 -11.36 -5.90 -17.92
N GLY A 179 -11.54 -5.84 -16.61
CA GLY A 179 -12.34 -4.82 -15.94
C GLY A 179 -11.84 -3.40 -16.23
N ALA A 180 -10.52 -3.20 -16.22
CA ALA A 180 -9.91 -1.93 -16.61
C ALA A 180 -10.18 -1.55 -18.07
N ALA A 181 -10.13 -2.51 -18.99
CA ALA A 181 -10.45 -2.26 -20.40
C ALA A 181 -11.91 -1.85 -20.60
N ILE A 182 -12.85 -2.51 -19.90
CA ILE A 182 -14.29 -2.16 -19.90
C ILE A 182 -14.48 -0.74 -19.37
N MET A 183 -13.83 -0.40 -18.26
CA MET A 183 -13.93 0.92 -17.65
C MET A 183 -13.37 2.00 -18.61
N ALA A 184 -12.20 1.76 -19.22
CA ALA A 184 -11.60 2.68 -20.19
C ALA A 184 -12.53 2.95 -21.38
N HIS A 185 -13.24 1.92 -21.86
CA HIS A 185 -14.24 2.06 -22.92
C HIS A 185 -15.48 2.86 -22.45
N SER A 186 -15.98 2.63 -21.24
CA SER A 186 -17.10 3.39 -20.66
C SER A 186 -16.79 4.89 -20.60
N LEU A 187 -15.57 5.26 -20.19
CA LEU A 187 -15.15 6.66 -20.15
C LEU A 187 -15.05 7.33 -21.53
N SER A 188 -14.75 6.58 -22.59
CA SER A 188 -14.57 7.15 -23.94
C SER A 188 -15.87 7.21 -24.75
N SER A 189 -16.76 6.21 -24.55
CA SER A 189 -18.02 6.08 -25.29
C SER A 189 -19.18 6.87 -24.66
N GLY A 190 -19.05 7.31 -23.40
CA GLY A 190 -20.07 8.11 -22.72
C GLY A 190 -21.26 7.30 -22.21
N SER A 191 -21.18 5.96 -22.19
CA SER A 191 -22.20 5.07 -21.62
C SER A 191 -21.61 3.74 -21.16
N ASP A 192 -21.95 3.32 -19.94
CA ASP A 192 -22.94 2.28 -19.62
C ASP A 192 -22.77 1.80 -18.18
N VAL A 193 -21.56 1.92 -17.62
CA VAL A 193 -21.22 1.45 -16.27
C VAL A 193 -20.91 2.64 -15.37
N THR A 194 -21.62 2.75 -14.25
CA THR A 194 -21.35 3.72 -13.19
C THR A 194 -20.69 3.00 -12.02
N LEU A 195 -19.52 3.48 -11.60
CA LEU A 195 -18.85 3.01 -10.41
C LEU A 195 -18.94 4.07 -9.32
N LEU A 196 -19.47 3.69 -8.17
CA LEU A 196 -19.48 4.49 -6.95
C LEU A 196 -18.47 3.85 -6.00
N ASP A 197 -17.33 4.52 -5.86
CA ASP A 197 -16.23 4.04 -5.02
C ASP A 197 -16.27 4.67 -3.63
N VAL A 198 -15.49 4.11 -2.70
CA VAL A 198 -15.43 4.56 -1.31
C VAL A 198 -13.99 4.75 -0.83
N LEU A 199 -13.83 5.53 0.24
CA LEU A 199 -12.54 5.70 0.89
C LEU A 199 -12.05 4.42 1.60
N PRO A 200 -10.85 3.88 1.28
CA PRO A 200 -10.35 2.67 1.92
C PRO A 200 -9.85 2.89 3.35
N MET A 201 -9.53 4.14 3.71
CA MET A 201 -9.08 4.52 5.05
C MET A 201 -9.57 5.92 5.41
N PRO A 202 -9.76 6.22 6.70
CA PRO A 202 -10.15 7.55 7.15
C PRO A 202 -9.09 8.60 6.81
N ILE A 203 -9.54 9.80 6.45
CA ILE A 203 -8.68 10.95 6.18
C ILE A 203 -9.03 12.06 7.17
N GLY A 204 -8.00 12.71 7.70
CA GLY A 204 -8.17 13.65 8.79
C GLY A 204 -7.02 14.61 8.96
N ILE A 205 -7.17 15.52 9.91
CA ILE A 205 -6.19 16.56 10.25
C ILE A 205 -5.76 16.44 11.70
N ASN A 206 -4.55 16.94 12.01
CA ASN A 206 -4.07 16.94 13.40
C ASN A 206 -4.80 17.97 14.28
N LYS A 207 -5.21 17.53 15.48
CA LYS A 207 -5.56 18.41 16.61
C LYS A 207 -4.31 18.78 17.42
N MET A 208 -4.43 19.70 18.39
CA MET A 208 -3.30 20.08 19.28
C MET A 208 -2.70 18.89 20.00
N ASN A 209 -3.59 18.06 20.52
CA ASN A 209 -3.31 17.03 21.50
C ASN A 209 -2.71 15.77 20.85
N GLY A 210 -2.19 15.88 19.63
CA GLY A 210 -1.67 14.75 18.85
C GLY A 210 -2.73 13.79 18.34
N THR A 211 -4.03 14.06 18.56
CA THR A 211 -5.11 13.19 18.03
C THR A 211 -5.55 13.61 16.63
N MET A 212 -6.03 12.64 15.87
CA MET A 212 -6.59 12.85 14.54
C MET A 212 -8.04 13.32 14.65
N HIS A 213 -8.37 14.39 13.92
CA HIS A 213 -9.73 14.76 13.61
C HIS A 213 -10.11 14.18 12.25
N VAL A 214 -10.98 13.16 12.24
CA VAL A 214 -11.44 12.54 11.01
C VAL A 214 -12.35 13.51 10.24
N LEU A 215 -12.02 13.77 8.99
CA LEU A 215 -12.79 14.58 8.05
C LEU A 215 -13.67 13.69 7.17
N PHE A 216 -13.08 12.63 6.65
CA PHE A 216 -13.75 11.61 5.86
C PHE A 216 -13.52 10.25 6.51
N GLN A 217 -14.61 9.52 6.72
CA GLN A 217 -14.61 8.18 7.30
C GLN A 217 -14.17 7.15 6.27
N LYS A 218 -13.73 6.00 6.76
CA LYS A 218 -13.59 4.80 5.93
C LYS A 218 -14.95 4.42 5.34
N ASN A 219 -14.93 3.84 4.14
CA ASN A 219 -16.09 3.44 3.35
C ASN A 219 -17.05 4.61 3.02
N GLN A 220 -16.57 5.86 3.10
CA GLN A 220 -17.35 7.02 2.70
C GLN A 220 -17.40 7.12 1.17
N PRO A 221 -18.59 7.23 0.55
CA PRO A 221 -18.72 7.34 -0.90
C PRO A 221 -17.99 8.56 -1.49
N LEU A 222 -17.45 8.36 -2.69
CA LEU A 222 -16.75 9.37 -3.46
C LEU A 222 -17.55 9.78 -4.71
N PRO A 223 -17.49 11.05 -5.13
CA PRO A 223 -16.79 12.17 -4.49
C PRO A 223 -17.52 12.72 -3.26
N ASP A 224 -16.81 13.45 -2.39
CA ASP A 224 -17.40 14.15 -1.25
C ASP A 224 -16.62 15.42 -0.87
N TYR A 225 -17.26 16.33 -0.15
CA TYR A 225 -16.61 17.52 0.40
C TYR A 225 -17.03 17.81 1.84
N LYS A 226 -16.12 18.44 2.57
CA LYS A 226 -16.34 18.92 3.93
C LYS A 226 -15.74 20.31 4.07
N THR A 227 -16.53 21.23 4.62
CA THR A 227 -16.06 22.58 4.92
C THR A 227 -15.90 22.76 6.43
N ARG A 228 -14.76 23.29 6.86
CA ARG A 228 -14.46 23.58 8.26
C ARG A 228 -14.01 25.02 8.41
N THR A 229 -14.50 25.68 9.46
CA THR A 229 -14.00 27.00 9.83
C THR A 229 -12.88 26.84 10.85
N LEU A 230 -11.69 27.28 10.47
CA LEU A 230 -10.50 27.30 11.31
C LEU A 230 -10.20 28.72 11.79
N THR A 231 -9.36 28.82 12.82
CA THR A 231 -8.96 30.10 13.41
C THR A 231 -7.50 30.12 13.83
N THR A 232 -6.93 31.32 13.99
CA THR A 232 -5.57 31.50 14.52
C THR A 232 -5.47 31.06 15.98
N SER A 233 -4.32 30.46 16.33
CA SER A 233 -3.98 29.98 17.67
C SER A 233 -3.04 30.92 18.43
N LYS A 234 -2.44 31.90 17.73
CA LYS A 234 -1.60 32.96 18.29
C LYS A 234 -2.05 34.33 17.82
N ASP A 235 -1.75 35.34 18.62
CA ASP A 235 -1.93 36.74 18.22
C ASP A 235 -1.05 37.06 17.02
N ASN A 236 -1.62 37.81 16.07
CA ASN A 236 -0.94 38.26 14.86
C ASN A 236 -0.35 37.13 13.99
N GLN A 237 -0.86 35.89 14.13
CA GLN A 237 -0.46 34.74 13.34
C GLN A 237 -0.70 34.98 11.84
N ARG A 238 0.37 34.86 11.05
CA ARG A 238 0.39 35.12 9.60
C ARG A 238 0.13 33.89 8.72
N THR A 239 0.21 32.71 9.33
CA THR A 239 0.23 31.43 8.62
C THR A 239 -0.51 30.36 9.40
N ILE A 240 -1.36 29.56 8.75
CA ILE A 240 -1.93 28.32 9.30
C ILE A 240 -1.33 27.14 8.55
N MET A 241 -0.93 26.11 9.30
CA MET A 241 -0.40 24.87 8.77
C MET A 241 -1.31 23.73 9.18
N LEU A 242 -1.76 22.94 8.21
CA LEU A 242 -2.57 21.75 8.43
C LEU A 242 -1.80 20.53 7.94
N LYS A 243 -1.61 19.55 8.81
CA LYS A 243 -1.06 18.25 8.41
C LYS A 243 -2.22 17.30 8.21
N ILE A 244 -2.24 16.64 7.05
CA ILE A 244 -3.32 15.75 6.62
C ILE A 244 -2.78 14.33 6.73
N TYR A 245 -3.55 13.48 7.41
CA TYR A 245 -3.18 12.10 7.69
C TYR A 245 -4.22 11.13 7.13
N GLN A 246 -3.78 9.92 6.86
CA GLN A 246 -4.62 8.77 6.53
C GLN A 246 -4.31 7.62 7.49
N GLY A 247 -5.34 7.01 8.06
CA GLY A 247 -5.21 5.87 8.95
C GLY A 247 -6.31 5.78 10.00
N GLU A 248 -6.39 4.63 10.65
CA GLU A 248 -7.43 4.30 11.63
C GLU A 248 -7.04 4.69 13.08
N SER A 249 -5.76 5.00 13.35
CA SER A 249 -5.34 5.34 14.71
C SER A 249 -5.91 6.69 15.14
N ARG A 250 -6.26 6.77 16.43
CA ARG A 250 -6.61 8.04 17.07
C ARG A 250 -5.41 8.98 17.14
N LEU A 251 -4.18 8.48 17.18
CA LEU A 251 -2.96 9.28 17.30
C LEU A 251 -2.35 9.52 15.91
N VAL A 252 -2.10 10.79 15.56
CA VAL A 252 -1.56 11.13 14.24
C VAL A 252 -0.15 10.59 14.00
N ALA A 253 0.59 10.28 15.06
CA ALA A 253 1.94 9.71 14.96
C ALA A 253 1.95 8.26 14.44
N GLU A 254 0.81 7.57 14.52
CA GLU A 254 0.62 6.18 14.07
C GLU A 254 -0.06 6.10 12.71
N ASN A 255 -0.40 7.25 12.12
CA ASN A 255 -1.05 7.36 10.82
C ASN A 255 -0.07 7.89 9.76
N GLU A 256 -0.36 7.63 8.49
CA GLU A 256 0.45 8.11 7.39
C GLU A 256 0.20 9.60 7.14
N LEU A 257 1.27 10.40 7.12
CA LEU A 257 1.20 11.81 6.72
C LEU A 257 1.11 11.90 5.20
N LEU A 258 -0.07 12.24 4.68
CA LEU A 258 -0.27 12.44 3.25
C LEU A 258 0.37 13.75 2.77
N GLY A 259 0.28 14.81 3.59
CA GLY A 259 0.78 16.12 3.18
C GLY A 259 0.60 17.22 4.20
N THR A 260 1.18 18.37 3.91
CA THR A 260 1.06 19.58 4.73
C THR A 260 0.58 20.74 3.87
N PHE A 261 -0.58 21.30 4.25
CA PHE A 261 -1.15 22.49 3.64
C PHE A 261 -0.73 23.73 4.42
N LEU A 262 -0.30 24.77 3.71
CA LEU A 262 0.19 26.01 4.30
C LEU A 262 -0.59 27.21 3.75
N PHE A 263 -1.47 27.77 4.56
CA PHE A 263 -2.16 29.02 4.25
C PHE A 263 -1.34 30.19 4.78
N ARG A 264 -0.70 30.95 3.89
CA ARG A 264 0.06 32.16 4.21
C ARG A 264 -0.76 33.39 3.86
N GLY A 265 -0.44 34.52 4.50
CA GLY A 265 -1.05 35.80 4.14
C GLY A 265 -2.07 36.31 5.14
N ILE A 266 -2.38 35.54 6.18
CA ILE A 266 -3.40 35.85 7.18
C ILE A 266 -3.17 37.23 7.80
N ARG A 267 -4.19 38.09 7.77
CA ARG A 267 -4.14 39.41 8.39
C ARG A 267 -3.83 39.33 9.89
N ARG A 268 -3.16 40.35 10.41
CA ARG A 268 -2.84 40.44 11.84
C ARG A 268 -4.11 40.74 12.63
N ALA A 269 -4.46 39.85 13.55
CA ALA A 269 -5.54 40.03 14.51
C ALA A 269 -5.24 39.21 15.78
N PRO A 270 -5.92 39.49 16.90
CA PRO A 270 -5.85 38.63 18.08
C PRO A 270 -6.21 37.17 17.77
N LYS A 271 -5.68 36.24 18.56
CA LYS A 271 -6.02 34.82 18.51
C LYS A 271 -7.53 34.62 18.46
N GLY A 272 -8.01 33.70 17.62
CA GLY A 272 -9.43 33.37 17.56
C GLY A 272 -10.29 34.27 16.66
N LYS A 273 -9.77 35.44 16.24
CA LYS A 273 -10.54 36.46 15.50
C LYS A 273 -10.61 36.20 14.00
N VAL A 274 -9.52 35.78 13.36
CA VAL A 274 -9.55 35.45 11.92
C VAL A 274 -10.28 34.14 11.71
N LYS A 275 -11.31 34.15 10.86
CA LYS A 275 -12.04 32.94 10.42
C LYS A 275 -11.62 32.57 9.01
N ILE A 276 -11.04 31.39 8.86
CA ILE A 276 -10.61 30.85 7.58
C ILE A 276 -11.46 29.63 7.30
N GLU A 277 -12.21 29.69 6.20
CA GLU A 277 -12.98 28.57 5.71
C GLU A 277 -12.07 27.68 4.88
N VAL A 278 -11.95 26.41 5.27
CA VAL A 278 -11.19 25.41 4.54
C VAL A 278 -12.16 24.35 4.04
N THR A 279 -12.28 24.24 2.73
CA THR A 279 -13.01 23.20 2.04
C THR A 279 -12.04 22.11 1.64
N PHE A 280 -12.33 20.89 2.07
CA PHE A 280 -11.67 19.66 1.70
C PHE A 280 -12.61 18.97 0.71
N HIS A 281 -12.16 18.75 -0.52
CA HIS A 281 -12.92 18.09 -1.56
C HIS A 281 -12.13 16.88 -2.03
N ILE A 282 -12.68 15.69 -1.86
CA ILE A 282 -12.13 14.48 -2.44
C ILE A 282 -12.97 14.11 -3.66
N ASP A 283 -12.30 14.01 -4.81
CA ASP A 283 -12.98 13.69 -6.06
C ASP A 283 -13.15 12.18 -6.27
N SER A 284 -13.74 11.80 -7.40
CA SER A 284 -14.00 10.41 -7.78
C SER A 284 -12.72 9.60 -8.05
N GLU A 285 -11.57 10.25 -8.24
CA GLU A 285 -10.27 9.58 -8.38
C GLU A 285 -9.54 9.45 -7.03
N GLY A 286 -10.17 9.89 -5.93
CA GLY A 286 -9.54 9.91 -4.61
C GLY A 286 -8.46 11.00 -4.49
N ILE A 287 -8.53 12.09 -5.25
CA ILE A 287 -7.62 13.23 -5.11
C ILE A 287 -8.24 14.25 -4.16
N LEU A 288 -7.50 14.61 -3.11
CA LEU A 288 -7.89 15.60 -2.12
C LEU A 288 -7.46 17.00 -2.54
N ASN A 289 -8.43 17.82 -2.87
CA ASN A 289 -8.30 19.25 -3.16
C ASN A 289 -8.65 20.06 -1.91
N LEU A 290 -7.81 21.03 -1.59
CA LEU A 290 -8.01 21.94 -0.46
C LEU A 290 -8.11 23.36 -0.97
N THR A 291 -9.19 24.04 -0.58
CA THR A 291 -9.37 25.47 -0.80
C THR A 291 -9.52 26.15 0.54
N ALA A 292 -8.61 27.07 0.87
CA ALA A 292 -8.72 27.89 2.06
C ALA A 292 -9.04 29.33 1.67
N ARG A 293 -10.00 29.96 2.35
CA ARG A 293 -10.44 31.34 2.12
C ARG A 293 -10.61 32.09 3.44
N ASP A 294 -9.98 33.25 3.56
CA ASP A 294 -10.29 34.20 4.64
C ASP A 294 -11.64 34.87 4.34
N LYS A 295 -12.60 34.73 5.28
CA LYS A 295 -13.97 35.20 5.07
C LYS A 295 -14.08 36.72 4.94
N GLU A 296 -13.18 37.49 5.54
CA GLU A 296 -13.29 38.95 5.51
C GLU A 296 -12.48 39.57 4.37
N THR A 297 -11.29 39.06 4.09
CA THR A 297 -10.44 39.62 3.03
C THR A 297 -10.74 39.03 1.65
N GLY A 298 -11.40 37.87 1.60
CA GLY A 298 -11.63 37.12 0.37
C GLY A 298 -10.38 36.42 -0.18
N GLN A 299 -9.21 36.60 0.43
CA GLN A 299 -7.97 35.95 0.00
C GLN A 299 -8.11 34.44 0.08
N SER A 300 -7.79 33.76 -1.03
CA SER A 300 -7.83 32.30 -1.12
C SER A 300 -6.48 31.69 -1.53
N VAL A 301 -6.27 30.43 -1.13
CA VAL A 301 -5.17 29.58 -1.59
C VAL A 301 -5.75 28.20 -1.85
N GLU A 302 -5.32 27.60 -2.95
CA GLU A 302 -5.68 26.24 -3.34
C GLU A 302 -4.45 25.33 -3.33
N SER A 303 -4.64 24.06 -3.01
CA SER A 303 -3.62 23.03 -3.09
C SER A 303 -4.26 21.68 -3.35
N THR A 304 -3.60 20.85 -4.15
CA THR A 304 -4.04 19.49 -4.46
C THR A 304 -3.07 18.48 -3.85
N LEU A 305 -3.63 17.40 -3.32
CA LEU A 305 -2.91 16.28 -2.74
C LEU A 305 -3.51 14.96 -3.27
N ARG A 306 -2.69 14.11 -3.88
CA ARG A 306 -3.12 12.77 -4.30
C ARG A 306 -3.04 11.80 -3.13
N ILE A 307 -4.09 11.03 -2.89
CA ILE A 307 -4.16 9.99 -1.87
C ILE A 307 -3.67 8.67 -2.50
N GLY A 308 -2.98 7.81 -1.74
CA GLY A 308 -2.58 6.47 -2.23
C GLY A 308 -1.24 6.40 -2.98
N GLN A 309 -0.42 7.45 -2.98
CA GLN A 309 0.99 7.33 -3.37
C GLN A 309 1.89 7.83 -2.23
N PRO A 310 2.78 6.99 -1.67
CA PRO A 310 3.78 7.47 -0.74
C PRO A 310 4.61 8.54 -1.46
N GLN A 311 4.55 9.77 -0.98
CA GLN A 311 5.43 10.82 -1.48
C GLN A 311 6.86 10.40 -1.14
N LYS A 312 7.64 10.02 -2.16
CA LYS A 312 9.09 9.83 -1.98
C LYS A 312 9.62 11.10 -1.30
N PRO A 313 10.33 10.98 -0.16
CA PRO A 313 10.90 12.15 0.49
C PRO A 313 11.71 12.90 -0.55
N LYS A 314 11.38 14.18 -0.78
CA LYS A 314 12.15 15.05 -1.69
C LYS A 314 13.60 14.93 -1.27
N LYS A 315 14.43 14.28 -2.10
CA LYS A 315 15.88 14.19 -1.86
C LYS A 315 16.36 15.62 -1.66
N ARG A 316 16.78 15.92 -0.43
CA ARG A 316 17.44 17.17 -0.10
C ARG A 316 18.58 17.32 -1.11
N ALA A 317 18.52 18.36 -1.93
CA ALA A 317 19.54 18.58 -2.95
C ALA A 317 20.91 18.53 -2.28
N LYS A 318 21.80 17.66 -2.77
CA LYS A 318 23.18 17.63 -2.29
C LYS A 318 23.75 19.05 -2.47
N PRO A 319 24.40 19.64 -1.46
CA PRO A 319 25.10 20.90 -1.67
C PRO A 319 26.09 20.72 -2.83
N PRO A 320 26.26 21.74 -3.69
CA PRO A 320 27.16 21.65 -4.83
C PRO A 320 28.56 21.25 -4.35
N LYS A 321 29.18 20.30 -5.06
CA LYS A 321 30.57 19.89 -4.79
C LYS A 321 31.45 21.15 -4.82
N PRO A 322 32.34 21.34 -3.83
CA PRO A 322 33.29 22.45 -3.90
C PRO A 322 34.17 22.29 -5.14
N THR A 323 34.26 23.36 -5.93
CA THR A 323 35.15 23.46 -7.09
C THR A 323 36.61 23.27 -6.64
N PRO A 324 37.42 22.47 -7.35
CA PRO A 324 38.83 22.29 -7.01
C PRO A 324 39.58 23.62 -7.11
N LYS A 325 40.36 23.95 -6.07
CA LYS A 325 41.27 25.10 -6.08
C LYS A 325 42.33 24.92 -7.19
N PRO A 326 42.75 26.00 -7.88
CA PRO A 326 43.85 25.91 -8.85
C PRO A 326 45.15 25.49 -8.15
N ALA A 327 45.93 24.64 -8.82
CA ALA A 327 47.21 24.17 -8.34
C ALA A 327 48.25 25.32 -8.24
N PRO A 328 49.12 25.33 -7.22
CA PRO A 328 50.22 26.28 -7.14
C PRO A 328 51.32 25.95 -8.16
N LYS A 329 51.92 26.99 -8.75
CA LYS A 329 53.02 26.88 -9.73
C LYS A 329 54.29 26.30 -9.10
N ALA A 330 54.97 25.43 -9.84
CA ALA A 330 56.19 24.74 -9.43
C ALA A 330 57.41 25.68 -9.31
N ALA A 331 58.31 25.33 -8.38
CA ALA A 331 59.70 25.80 -8.26
C ALA A 331 60.63 24.57 -8.16
N PRO A 332 61.92 24.68 -8.51
CA PRO A 332 62.64 23.65 -9.25
C PRO A 332 63.35 22.57 -8.41
N THR A 333 63.68 21.49 -9.11
CA THR A 333 64.34 20.23 -8.71
C THR A 333 65.76 20.37 -8.17
N PRO A 334 66.22 19.44 -7.30
CA PRO A 334 67.61 19.06 -7.22
C PRO A 334 67.91 17.60 -7.62
N PHE A 335 69.16 17.41 -8.05
CA PHE A 335 69.83 16.22 -8.59
C PHE A 335 70.24 15.15 -7.54
N SER A 336 70.10 13.87 -7.93
CA SER A 336 70.96 12.66 -7.80
C SER A 336 71.83 12.31 -6.55
N MET A 337 71.43 11.21 -5.85
CA MET A 337 72.12 9.93 -5.44
C MET A 337 73.49 9.93 -4.67
N PRO A 338 73.98 8.77 -4.15
CA PRO A 338 73.47 7.77 -3.17
C PRO A 338 74.54 7.42 -2.07
N THR A 339 74.26 6.56 -1.07
CA THR A 339 75.18 5.48 -0.54
C THR A 339 74.76 4.84 0.82
N SER A 340 74.96 3.51 0.90
CA SER A 340 75.42 2.63 2.03
C SER A 340 74.84 2.79 3.46
N SER A 341 74.62 1.80 4.32
CA SER A 341 74.86 0.34 4.35
C SER A 341 74.59 -0.17 5.80
N LEU A 342 74.37 -1.49 5.93
CA LEU A 342 74.72 -2.38 7.07
C LEU A 342 73.71 -2.73 8.21
N MET A 343 73.51 -4.06 8.32
CA MET A 343 73.31 -4.96 9.49
C MET A 343 71.98 -4.89 10.27
N GLN A 344 71.12 -5.92 10.35
CA GLN A 344 71.24 -7.37 10.65
C GLN A 344 71.22 -7.70 12.17
N GLU A 345 70.29 -8.60 12.52
CA GLU A 345 70.13 -9.38 13.78
C GLU A 345 69.74 -8.58 15.03
N ILE A 346 68.67 -8.91 15.76
CA ILE A 346 68.36 -10.10 16.59
C ILE A 346 66.81 -10.16 16.66
N GLY A 347 66.05 -11.24 16.56
CA GLY A 347 66.24 -12.63 16.96
C GLY A 347 65.08 -13.03 17.91
N GLY A 348 64.24 -13.98 17.50
CA GLY A 348 63.62 -14.98 18.37
C GLY A 348 62.39 -14.61 19.21
N ALA A 349 61.27 -15.28 18.89
CA ALA A 349 59.99 -15.27 19.58
C ALA A 349 60.00 -15.94 20.97
N VAL A 350 59.11 -15.52 21.89
CA VAL A 350 58.44 -16.43 22.84
C VAL A 350 57.04 -15.90 23.21
N ALA A 351 56.13 -16.85 23.40
CA ALA A 351 54.69 -16.77 23.58
C ALA A 351 54.18 -16.10 24.88
N ALA A 352 52.87 -15.83 24.87
CA ALA A 352 52.03 -15.38 25.98
C ALA A 352 52.09 -16.30 27.22
N PRO A 353 51.64 -15.79 28.38
CA PRO A 353 50.41 -16.38 28.91
C PRO A 353 49.40 -15.39 29.53
N ASN A 354 48.15 -15.88 29.54
CA ASN A 354 47.00 -15.42 30.31
C ASN A 354 47.31 -15.25 31.81
N LEU A 355 46.57 -14.37 32.49
CA LEU A 355 45.72 -14.68 33.66
C LEU A 355 45.17 -13.41 34.32
N GLY A 356 43.88 -13.45 34.70
CA GLY A 356 43.41 -12.76 35.89
C GLY A 356 42.27 -11.74 35.70
N THR A 357 41.03 -12.21 35.83
CA THR A 357 39.96 -11.45 36.52
C THR A 357 40.24 -11.41 38.03
N PRO A 358 39.85 -10.36 38.78
CA PRO A 358 38.49 -10.36 39.35
C PRO A 358 37.81 -8.99 39.54
N ALA A 359 36.48 -9.04 39.36
CA ALA A 359 35.39 -8.53 40.21
C ALA A 359 35.38 -7.13 40.87
N ALA A 360 34.20 -6.52 40.71
CA ALA A 360 33.45 -5.65 41.63
C ALA A 360 34.05 -4.23 41.86
N SER A 361 33.28 -3.14 41.77
CA SER A 361 32.05 -2.91 42.52
C SER A 361 31.49 -1.50 42.22
N HIS A 362 30.22 -1.29 42.60
CA HIS A 362 29.61 -0.03 43.06
C HIS A 362 29.49 1.14 42.07
N SER A 363 28.29 1.42 41.56
CA SER A 363 27.24 2.27 42.16
C SER A 363 27.37 3.74 41.76
N GLY A 364 26.33 4.31 41.18
CA GLY A 364 26.27 5.75 40.96
C GLY A 364 25.25 6.16 39.90
N VAL A 365 23.98 6.11 40.26
CA VAL A 365 22.90 6.83 39.58
C VAL A 365 23.05 8.31 39.91
N VAL A 366 23.15 9.18 38.90
CA VAL A 366 22.69 10.57 38.94
C VAL A 366 22.06 10.89 37.57
N PRO A 367 20.87 11.51 37.53
CA PRO A 367 20.15 11.83 36.31
C PRO A 367 20.62 13.17 35.72
N ASP A 368 20.55 13.30 34.40
CA ASP A 368 20.71 14.57 33.69
C ASP A 368 19.39 14.98 32.99
N PRO A 369 19.18 16.27 32.71
CA PRO A 369 17.94 16.94 33.02
C PRO A 369 17.06 17.14 31.78
N ALA A 370 15.83 17.53 32.08
CA ALA A 370 14.80 17.92 31.14
C ALA A 370 15.29 18.89 30.04
N GLU A 371 14.95 18.58 28.78
CA GLU A 371 14.70 19.60 27.77
C GLU A 371 13.21 19.62 27.39
N ALA A 372 12.61 20.78 27.64
CA ALA A 372 11.25 21.12 27.32
C ALA A 372 11.09 21.34 25.81
N GLY A 373 10.35 20.44 25.14
CA GLY A 373 9.82 20.65 23.80
C GLY A 373 8.38 21.15 23.87
N SER A 374 8.17 22.45 23.72
CA SER A 374 6.84 23.07 23.63
C SER A 374 6.14 22.66 22.34
N SER A 375 5.11 21.81 22.46
CA SER A 375 4.17 21.54 21.37
C SER A 375 2.90 22.36 21.58
N GLU A 376 2.64 23.26 20.63
CA GLU A 376 1.63 24.31 20.68
C GLU A 376 0.36 23.90 19.97
N GLY A 377 -0.79 24.31 20.50
CA GLY A 377 -2.06 23.81 20.03
C GLY A 377 -3.01 24.77 19.28
N LEU A 378 -4.01 24.16 18.65
CA LEU A 378 -5.35 24.57 18.15
C LEU A 378 -6.62 24.21 19.01
N THR A 379 -7.28 25.17 19.66
CA THR A 379 -8.54 24.93 20.41
C THR A 379 -9.74 24.87 19.46
N GLU A 380 -10.54 23.80 19.55
CA GLU A 380 -11.83 23.66 18.87
C GLU A 380 -12.96 24.05 19.84
N ARG A 381 -13.93 24.85 19.38
CA ARG A 381 -15.21 25.09 20.07
C ARG A 381 -16.27 24.27 19.33
N LEU A 382 -16.87 23.29 20.01
CA LEU A 382 -17.99 22.51 19.52
C LEU A 382 -19.29 23.17 19.99
N ASP A 383 -20.10 23.66 19.06
CA ASP A 383 -21.51 23.96 19.32
C ASP A 383 -22.32 22.66 19.11
N SER A 384 -23.17 22.34 20.07
CA SER A 384 -24.12 21.22 20.00
C SER A 384 -25.37 21.66 19.24
N PRO A 385 -25.98 20.80 18.38
CA PRO A 385 -27.38 20.95 18.04
C PRO A 385 -28.24 19.90 18.72
N ALA A 386 -29.34 20.40 19.26
CA ALA A 386 -30.47 19.67 19.78
C ALA A 386 -31.16 18.80 18.70
N THR A 387 -31.88 17.80 19.21
CA THR A 387 -32.91 16.97 18.57
C THR A 387 -33.82 17.69 17.58
N LEU A 388 -34.15 17.03 16.45
CA LEU A 388 -35.40 17.10 15.64
C LEU A 388 -35.24 16.10 14.46
N SER A 389 -35.83 14.91 14.53
CA SER A 389 -37.10 14.49 13.90
C SER A 389 -37.00 14.13 12.41
N ARG A 390 -37.29 12.84 12.11
CA ARG A 390 -37.51 12.27 10.77
C ARG A 390 -38.67 12.99 10.04
N PRO A 391 -38.63 13.05 8.70
CA PRO A 391 -39.85 13.05 7.91
C PRO A 391 -40.04 11.72 7.17
N ASP A 392 -41.30 11.31 7.17
CA ASP A 392 -41.92 10.17 6.53
C ASP A 392 -41.89 10.18 4.99
N VAL A 393 -41.90 8.95 4.45
CA VAL A 393 -42.77 8.43 3.39
C VAL A 393 -43.20 9.37 2.26
N LEU A 394 -42.81 9.01 1.03
CA LEU A 394 -43.62 9.20 -0.17
C LEU A 394 -43.43 8.01 -1.13
N GLN A 395 -44.45 7.13 -1.20
CA GLN A 395 -44.86 6.50 -2.46
C GLN A 395 -45.88 7.43 -3.14
N PRO A 396 -46.03 7.41 -4.49
CA PRO A 396 -46.98 6.47 -5.10
C PRO A 396 -46.52 5.82 -6.43
N SER A 397 -47.20 4.71 -6.73
CA SER A 397 -47.16 3.80 -7.89
C SER A 397 -47.79 4.41 -9.19
N PRO A 398 -48.28 3.60 -10.16
CA PRO A 398 -47.61 2.81 -11.22
C PRO A 398 -48.01 3.27 -12.66
N THR A 399 -47.30 2.84 -13.71
CA THR A 399 -47.89 2.45 -15.02
C THR A 399 -46.83 1.97 -16.01
N ALA A 400 -47.02 0.77 -16.56
CA ALA A 400 -46.37 0.28 -17.79
C ALA A 400 -47.06 0.90 -19.03
N PRO A 401 -46.43 0.79 -20.22
CA PRO A 401 -46.95 -0.22 -21.14
C PRO A 401 -45.89 -1.05 -21.89
N THR A 402 -46.32 -2.26 -22.19
CA THR A 402 -45.82 -3.31 -23.08
C THR A 402 -45.45 -2.86 -24.50
N ALA A 403 -44.34 -3.40 -25.03
CA ALA A 403 -44.20 -3.82 -26.43
C ALA A 403 -43.10 -4.90 -26.56
N THR A 404 -43.38 -5.94 -27.34
CA THR A 404 -42.48 -7.05 -27.71
C THR A 404 -42.55 -7.21 -29.26
N PRO A 405 -41.75 -8.09 -29.89
CA PRO A 405 -40.41 -7.87 -30.40
C PRO A 405 -40.34 -7.82 -31.95
N GLY A 406 -39.24 -7.30 -32.50
CA GLY A 406 -38.90 -7.42 -33.92
C GLY A 406 -37.54 -8.10 -34.10
N ALA A 407 -37.51 -9.20 -34.86
CA ALA A 407 -36.33 -9.98 -35.18
C ALA A 407 -35.83 -9.68 -36.61
N ALA A 408 -34.50 -9.79 -36.79
CA ALA A 408 -33.68 -10.00 -38.01
C ALA A 408 -32.47 -9.05 -38.01
N GLN A 409 -31.26 -9.35 -38.48
CA GLN A 409 -30.44 -10.55 -38.73
C GLN A 409 -28.97 -10.02 -38.91
N PRO A 410 -27.91 -10.85 -39.08
CA PRO A 410 -26.54 -10.48 -38.76
C PRO A 410 -25.80 -9.81 -39.93
N GLU A 411 -24.90 -8.86 -39.64
CA GLU A 411 -23.87 -8.42 -40.59
C GLU A 411 -22.47 -8.79 -40.10
N SER A 412 -21.71 -9.28 -41.06
CA SER A 412 -20.46 -10.03 -40.99
C SER A 412 -19.25 -9.21 -40.56
N ALA A 413 -18.34 -9.90 -39.86
CA ALA A 413 -16.99 -9.44 -39.58
C ALA A 413 -16.13 -9.51 -40.86
N GLU A 414 -15.75 -8.37 -41.45
CA GLU A 414 -14.58 -8.30 -42.35
C GLU A 414 -13.96 -6.91 -42.58
N ASP A 415 -14.39 -5.83 -41.91
CA ASP A 415 -13.86 -4.47 -42.18
C ASP A 415 -13.11 -3.80 -41.00
N ALA A 416 -12.64 -4.56 -40.00
CA ALA A 416 -12.00 -3.98 -38.81
C ALA A 416 -10.46 -3.79 -38.89
N ASP A 417 -9.80 -4.24 -39.96
CA ASP A 417 -8.33 -4.46 -39.95
C ASP A 417 -7.48 -3.40 -40.68
N THR A 418 -8.04 -2.24 -41.03
CA THR A 418 -7.29 -1.22 -41.81
C THR A 418 -7.24 0.20 -41.24
N ALA A 419 -7.71 0.43 -40.00
CA ALA A 419 -7.77 1.78 -39.42
C ALA A 419 -6.76 2.08 -38.28
N LEU A 420 -5.72 1.26 -38.09
CA LEU A 420 -4.81 1.36 -36.93
C LEU A 420 -3.40 1.92 -37.22
N ALA A 421 -3.21 2.59 -38.35
CA ALA A 421 -1.88 3.04 -38.78
C ALA A 421 -1.82 4.51 -39.24
N SER A 422 -2.29 5.46 -38.44
CA SER A 422 -1.75 6.84 -38.48
C SER A 422 -2.38 7.72 -37.41
N THR A 423 -1.67 7.98 -36.30
CA THR A 423 -1.47 9.33 -35.74
C THR A 423 -0.66 9.23 -34.46
N THR A 424 0.65 9.44 -34.57
CA THR A 424 1.52 9.69 -33.42
C THR A 424 2.26 10.99 -33.66
N THR A 425 1.77 12.10 -33.12
CA THR A 425 2.65 13.22 -32.73
C THR A 425 1.95 14.21 -31.78
N GLN A 426 2.53 14.31 -30.57
CA GLN A 426 2.67 15.48 -29.68
C GLN A 426 1.42 16.26 -29.21
N ALA A 427 1.12 16.19 -27.90
CA ALA A 427 1.12 17.35 -27.00
C ALA A 427 0.80 16.99 -25.53
N ALA A 428 1.60 17.58 -24.62
CA ALA A 428 1.30 17.99 -23.24
C ALA A 428 0.86 16.97 -22.17
N THR A 429 1.37 17.22 -20.96
CA THR A 429 1.25 16.43 -19.73
C THR A 429 -0.14 16.48 -19.11
N ASP A 430 -1.10 15.82 -19.74
CA ASP A 430 -2.30 15.29 -19.09
C ASP A 430 -2.03 13.80 -18.85
N PRO A 431 -2.21 13.21 -17.65
CA PRO A 431 -2.28 11.76 -17.57
C PRO A 431 -3.44 11.32 -18.45
N GLY A 432 -3.14 10.93 -19.69
CA GLY A 432 -4.15 10.50 -20.66
C GLY A 432 -5.00 9.35 -20.11
N LEU A 433 -5.93 8.84 -20.92
CA LEU A 433 -6.84 7.75 -20.54
C LEU A 433 -6.15 6.61 -19.76
N PHE A 434 -4.94 6.23 -20.19
CA PHE A 434 -4.10 5.25 -19.50
C PHE A 434 -3.71 5.64 -18.07
N GLY A 435 -3.32 6.90 -17.84
CA GLY A 435 -2.96 7.40 -16.51
C GLY A 435 -4.14 7.46 -15.54
N ARG A 436 -5.34 7.78 -16.03
CA ARG A 436 -6.58 7.74 -15.24
C ARG A 436 -6.99 6.31 -14.88
N VAL A 437 -6.93 5.39 -15.85
CA VAL A 437 -7.21 3.96 -15.65
C VAL A 437 -6.22 3.34 -14.65
N MET A 438 -4.92 3.63 -14.78
CA MET A 438 -3.90 3.14 -13.84
C MET A 438 -3.96 3.79 -12.46
N GLY A 439 -4.42 5.04 -12.36
CA GLY A 439 -4.66 5.71 -11.09
C GLY A 439 -5.79 5.06 -10.30
N TRP A 440 -6.90 4.78 -10.99
CA TRP A 440 -8.04 4.03 -10.45
C TRP A 440 -7.66 2.61 -10.01
N PHE A 441 -6.91 1.88 -10.83
CA PHE A 441 -6.45 0.52 -10.53
C PHE A 441 -5.64 0.41 -9.23
N LYS A 442 -4.79 1.41 -8.97
CA LYS A 442 -3.99 1.50 -7.74
C LYS A 442 -4.82 1.87 -6.50
N GLY A 443 -5.92 2.60 -6.69
CA GLY A 443 -6.85 2.94 -5.62
C GLY A 443 -7.64 1.74 -5.11
N LEU A 444 -8.00 0.81 -6.00
CA LEU A 444 -8.83 -0.35 -5.67
C LEU A 444 -8.06 -1.57 -5.11
N PHE A 445 -6.79 -1.76 -5.52
CA PHE A 445 -6.02 -2.99 -5.24
C PHE A 445 -4.67 -2.75 -4.55
N GLY A 446 -4.49 -1.59 -3.90
CA GLY A 446 -3.38 -1.32 -2.98
C GLY A 446 -1.99 -1.87 -3.38
N GLY A 447 -1.28 -1.20 -4.28
CA GLY A 447 0.16 -1.46 -4.57
C GLY A 447 0.49 -1.68 -6.04
#